data_AF-A0A522PVJ5-F1
#
_entry.id   AF-A0A522PVJ5-F1
#
_cell.length_a   1.000
_cell.length_b   1.000
_cell.length_c   1.000
_cell.angle_alpha   90.00
_cell.angle_beta   90.00
_cell.angle_gamma   90.00
#
_symmetry.space_group_name_H-M   'P 1'
#
loop_
_entity.id
_entity.type
_entity.pdbx_description
1 polymer ?
#
loop_
_entity_poly.entity_id
_entity_poly.type
_entity_poly.pdbx_seq_one_letter_code
_entity_poly.pdbx_strand_id
1 'polypeptide(L)'
;MAGKERAKGGGSQRVLQGANLALYTLIGIAIIVLVNWFVNNHDKSWDLTPNKEYSLSPQTSKILKGLKQDVAIYAFDRKDAFSKRRDLLGEYESGSNHVAVHYVDPDRDPALAKQYGIQSYGTIEVVSGARHFQAQNTDEEGVTNALIRVLMGEKTIYFMDGHGERSIDDTGRDGFQNLKNELGNESYEVKTLMLLQKNEIPANCEVLVIAGPKHDYLAPEIDTISKYIEGGGRVLFMLDPGVKLPNLSKMLNGWGVTLRDDLVVDLNPVARLFGTTPVMPLIIKYGSNTIVEPLQRTATLFPLSRSIEIGKDAKGTPPEMLCQTSDDSFGVAGFNPSMQQISSRPRPGDVKGPLTVAVADTIGGQDGKKSEGRLVVTGTSLLGANAYLGFQGNKDLVMNMVNWLSAEESLISIRPKTQDQQALNMTQRQMGQLLYLGVFGLPLIIILAGAGVWWRRRR
;
A
#
# COMPACT_ATOMS: atom_id res chain seq x y z
N MET A 1 54.24 -73.57 -49.86
CA MET A 1 54.05 -72.27 -50.52
C MET A 1 52.83 -71.59 -49.91
N ALA A 2 52.99 -70.33 -49.49
CA ALA A 2 51.99 -69.30 -49.14
C ALA A 2 50.99 -69.65 -47.99
N GLY A 3 50.80 -68.88 -46.91
CA GLY A 3 51.07 -67.47 -46.66
C GLY A 3 49.74 -66.69 -46.59
N LYS A 4 49.26 -66.35 -45.37
CA LYS A 4 48.42 -65.18 -44.98
C LYS A 4 47.86 -65.40 -43.56
N GLU A 5 48.39 -64.70 -42.56
CA GLU A 5 47.87 -63.44 -42.00
C GLU A 5 46.54 -63.55 -41.24
N ARG A 6 46.59 -63.22 -39.94
CA ARG A 6 45.87 -62.05 -39.40
C ARG A 6 46.46 -61.62 -38.06
N ALA A 7 47.19 -60.52 -38.08
CA ALA A 7 47.37 -59.63 -36.94
C ALA A 7 46.20 -58.62 -36.89
N LYS A 8 45.68 -58.33 -35.70
CA LYS A 8 44.92 -57.13 -35.28
C LYS A 8 44.81 -57.27 -33.75
N GLY A 9 45.43 -56.45 -32.91
CA GLY A 9 45.38 -54.98 -32.87
C GLY A 9 44.59 -54.60 -31.61
N GLY A 10 45.26 -54.37 -30.47
CA GLY A 10 44.55 -54.15 -29.19
C GLY A 10 45.22 -53.23 -28.16
N GLY A 11 46.43 -52.71 -28.44
CA GLY A 11 47.17 -51.89 -27.47
C GLY A 11 46.91 -50.38 -27.53
N SER A 12 46.52 -49.84 -28.69
CA SER A 12 46.48 -48.38 -28.91
C SER A 12 45.16 -47.72 -28.47
N GLN A 13 44.04 -48.45 -28.43
CA GLN A 13 42.74 -47.87 -28.04
C GLN A 13 42.56 -47.66 -26.53
N ARG A 14 43.22 -48.47 -25.68
CA ARG A 14 43.11 -48.31 -24.20
C ARG A 14 43.86 -47.09 -23.67
N VAL A 15 44.96 -46.70 -24.33
CA VAL A 15 45.75 -45.50 -23.96
C VAL A 15 45.02 -44.21 -24.36
N LEU A 16 44.37 -44.20 -25.53
CA LEU A 16 43.54 -43.07 -25.98
C LEU A 16 42.27 -42.89 -25.13
N GLN A 17 41.66 -43.98 -24.64
CA GLN A 17 40.50 -43.90 -23.74
C GLN A 17 40.88 -43.36 -22.35
N GLY A 18 42.06 -43.74 -21.81
CA GLY A 18 42.57 -43.20 -20.55
C GLY A 18 42.96 -41.71 -20.63
N ALA A 19 43.54 -41.28 -21.76
CA ALA A 19 43.87 -39.87 -21.99
C ALA A 19 42.63 -38.98 -22.11
N ASN A 20 41.59 -39.45 -22.81
CA ASN A 20 40.31 -38.74 -22.89
C ASN A 20 39.62 -38.64 -21.51
N LEU A 21 39.66 -39.71 -20.71
CA LEU A 21 39.10 -39.69 -19.34
C LEU A 21 39.83 -38.67 -18.45
N ALA A 22 41.17 -38.63 -18.51
CA ALA A 22 41.96 -37.65 -17.77
C ALA A 22 41.66 -36.21 -18.21
N LEU A 23 41.53 -35.98 -19.52
CA LEU A 23 41.17 -34.67 -20.08
C LEU A 23 39.78 -34.22 -19.64
N TYR A 24 38.77 -35.09 -19.70
CA TYR A 24 37.42 -34.75 -19.23
C TYR A 24 37.36 -34.50 -17.72
N THR A 25 38.16 -35.22 -16.94
CA THR A 25 38.25 -35.01 -15.48
C THR A 25 38.89 -33.65 -15.18
N LEU A 26 39.96 -33.28 -15.88
CA LEU A 26 40.61 -31.97 -15.76
C LEU A 26 39.67 -30.82 -16.15
N ILE A 27 38.93 -30.98 -17.25
CA ILE A 27 37.93 -30.00 -17.68
C ILE A 27 36.81 -29.89 -16.64
N GLY A 28 36.33 -31.01 -16.09
CA GLY A 28 35.32 -31.03 -15.04
C GLY A 28 35.78 -30.29 -13.78
N ILE A 29 37.03 -30.53 -13.33
CA ILE A 29 37.61 -29.81 -12.19
C ILE A 29 37.75 -28.31 -12.50
N ALA A 30 38.23 -27.95 -13.69
CA ALA A 30 38.38 -26.55 -14.10
C ALA A 30 37.02 -25.82 -14.13
N ILE A 31 35.96 -26.48 -14.61
CA ILE A 31 34.59 -25.96 -14.58
C ILE A 31 34.11 -25.80 -13.14
N ILE A 32 34.33 -26.79 -12.26
CA ILE A 32 33.95 -26.69 -10.85
C ILE A 32 34.67 -25.53 -10.17
N VAL A 33 35.96 -25.33 -10.43
CA VAL A 33 36.74 -24.21 -9.89
C VAL A 33 36.22 -22.87 -10.44
N LEU A 34 35.93 -22.77 -11.74
CA LEU A 34 35.37 -21.56 -12.35
C LEU A 34 33.96 -21.24 -11.83
N VAL A 35 33.11 -22.25 -11.70
CA VAL A 35 31.76 -22.10 -11.13
C VAL A 35 31.86 -21.67 -9.68
N ASN A 36 32.73 -22.31 -8.89
CA ASN A 36 32.89 -21.96 -7.49
C ASN A 36 33.48 -20.55 -7.33
N TRP A 37 34.45 -20.17 -8.17
CA TRP A 37 34.98 -18.80 -8.21
C TRP A 37 33.93 -17.77 -8.62
N PHE A 38 33.10 -18.09 -9.62
CA PHE A 38 32.02 -17.19 -10.09
C PHE A 38 30.92 -17.03 -9.03
N VAL A 39 30.49 -18.12 -8.40
CA VAL A 39 29.49 -18.14 -7.32
C VAL A 39 30.00 -17.37 -6.10
N ASN A 40 31.27 -17.51 -5.75
CA ASN A 40 31.86 -16.85 -4.58
C ASN A 40 32.21 -15.38 -4.81
N ASN A 41 32.07 -14.87 -6.04
CA ASN A 41 32.41 -13.49 -6.41
C ASN A 41 31.19 -12.72 -6.97
N HIS A 42 30.02 -13.36 -7.08
CA HIS A 42 28.76 -12.75 -7.47
C HIS A 42 27.66 -13.17 -6.49
N ASP A 43 27.48 -12.36 -5.43
CA ASP A 43 26.45 -12.55 -4.40
C ASP A 43 25.04 -12.17 -4.88
N LYS A 44 24.72 -12.47 -6.15
CA LYS A 44 23.41 -12.15 -6.72
C LYS A 44 22.49 -13.37 -6.56
N SER A 45 21.80 -13.43 -5.42
CA SER A 45 20.73 -14.39 -5.15
C SER A 45 19.57 -14.17 -6.14
N TRP A 46 19.16 -15.22 -6.84
CA TRP A 46 17.96 -15.19 -7.68
C TRP A 46 16.86 -15.97 -6.96
N ASP A 47 15.85 -15.25 -6.49
CA ASP A 47 14.67 -15.86 -5.89
C ASP A 47 13.79 -16.46 -6.99
N LEU A 48 13.82 -17.80 -7.09
CA LEU A 48 13.01 -18.58 -8.03
C LEU A 48 11.67 -19.02 -7.43
N THR A 49 11.32 -18.55 -6.23
CA THR A 49 10.00 -18.86 -5.65
C THR A 49 8.89 -18.14 -6.44
N PRO A 50 7.73 -18.78 -6.65
CA PRO A 50 6.63 -18.20 -7.42
C PRO A 50 6.19 -16.81 -6.92
N ASN A 51 6.33 -16.56 -5.62
CA ASN A 51 5.88 -15.33 -4.95
C ASN A 51 7.02 -14.39 -4.54
N LYS A 52 8.27 -14.67 -4.90
CA LYS A 52 9.42 -13.86 -4.48
C LYS A 52 9.46 -13.68 -2.94
N GLU A 53 9.34 -14.79 -2.20
CA GLU A 53 9.24 -14.77 -0.73
C GLU A 53 10.55 -14.38 -0.04
N TYR A 54 11.68 -14.51 -0.72
CA TYR A 54 13.02 -14.22 -0.23
C TYR A 54 13.65 -12.99 -0.88
N SER A 55 12.83 -12.18 -1.56
CA SER A 55 13.27 -10.93 -2.17
C SER A 55 12.36 -9.78 -1.79
N LEU A 56 12.97 -8.61 -1.64
CA LEU A 56 12.28 -7.39 -1.30
C LEU A 56 11.16 -7.10 -2.29
N SER A 57 10.08 -6.51 -1.77
CA SER A 57 8.98 -6.03 -2.57
C SER A 57 9.46 -5.05 -3.65
N PRO A 58 8.75 -4.96 -4.80
CA PRO A 58 9.08 -3.98 -5.83
C PRO A 58 9.13 -2.54 -5.30
N GLN A 59 8.31 -2.23 -4.28
CA GLN A 59 8.27 -0.92 -3.63
C GLN A 59 9.55 -0.67 -2.82
N THR A 60 9.95 -1.61 -1.94
CA THR A 60 11.19 -1.50 -1.16
C THR A 60 12.41 -1.36 -2.07
N SER A 61 12.49 -2.17 -3.13
CA SER A 61 13.60 -2.09 -4.08
C SER A 61 13.66 -0.72 -4.78
N LYS A 62 12.51 -0.10 -5.06
CA LYS A 62 12.44 1.24 -5.64
C LYS A 62 12.92 2.31 -4.65
N ILE A 63 12.57 2.19 -3.37
CA ILE A 63 13.03 3.08 -2.30
C ILE A 63 14.55 2.98 -2.16
N LEU A 64 15.08 1.76 -2.06
CA LEU A 64 16.51 1.52 -1.87
C LEU A 64 17.36 2.07 -3.03
N LYS A 65 16.89 1.88 -4.27
CA LYS A 65 17.54 2.45 -5.46
C LYS A 65 17.46 3.97 -5.54
N GLY A 66 16.47 4.57 -4.90
CA GLY A 66 16.25 6.02 -4.86
C GLY A 66 16.98 6.73 -3.71
N LEU A 67 17.64 5.98 -2.82
CA LEU A 67 18.38 6.54 -1.68
C LEU A 67 19.52 7.47 -2.16
N LYS A 68 19.56 8.67 -1.57
CA LYS A 68 20.63 9.67 -1.77
C LYS A 68 21.43 9.95 -0.50
N GLN A 69 20.95 9.45 0.63
CA GLN A 69 21.51 9.68 1.96
C GLN A 69 21.82 8.33 2.60
N ASP A 70 22.90 8.28 3.38
CA ASP A 70 23.33 7.06 4.04
C ASP A 70 22.39 6.70 5.20
N VAL A 71 22.09 5.41 5.32
CA VAL A 71 21.21 4.85 6.33
C VAL A 71 21.89 3.66 7.00
N ALA A 72 21.91 3.68 8.33
CA ALA A 72 22.37 2.57 9.16
C ALA A 72 21.17 1.86 9.78
N ILE A 73 21.11 0.53 9.67
CA ILE A 73 20.09 -0.31 10.29
C ILE A 73 20.77 -1.11 11.41
N TYR A 74 20.42 -0.81 12.67
CA TYR A 74 20.91 -1.52 13.84
C TYR A 74 19.91 -2.57 14.30
N ALA A 75 20.29 -3.84 14.22
CA ALA A 75 19.52 -4.95 14.74
C ALA A 75 20.02 -5.33 16.14
N PHE A 76 19.22 -5.02 17.16
CA PHE A 76 19.52 -5.29 18.56
C PHE A 76 18.95 -6.65 19.00
N ASP A 77 19.81 -7.66 19.13
CA ASP A 77 19.42 -8.97 19.66
C ASP A 77 20.63 -9.79 20.18
N ARG A 78 20.36 -10.99 20.68
CA ARG A 78 21.35 -12.01 21.03
C ARG A 78 21.90 -12.67 19.77
N LYS A 79 23.16 -13.11 19.84
CA LYS A 79 23.91 -13.75 18.74
C LYS A 79 23.13 -14.85 18.00
N ASP A 80 22.36 -15.64 18.73
CA ASP A 80 21.68 -16.82 18.23
C ASP A 80 20.46 -16.47 17.36
N ALA A 81 19.87 -15.30 17.60
CA ALA A 81 18.66 -14.83 16.91
C ALA A 81 18.97 -14.08 15.61
N PHE A 82 20.23 -13.68 15.36
CA PHE A 82 20.59 -12.94 14.15
C PHE A 82 20.42 -13.73 12.86
N SER A 83 20.48 -15.07 12.91
CA SER A 83 20.40 -15.92 11.71
C SER A 83 19.15 -15.66 10.87
N LYS A 84 17.97 -15.59 11.50
CA LYS A 84 16.69 -15.36 10.80
C LYS A 84 16.53 -13.94 10.24
N ARG A 85 17.17 -12.94 10.85
CA ARG A 85 17.10 -11.55 10.39
C ARG A 85 18.17 -11.20 9.37
N ARG A 86 19.21 -12.03 9.27
CA ARG A 86 20.31 -11.82 8.34
C ARG A 86 19.86 -11.87 6.89
N ASP A 87 18.91 -12.74 6.59
CA ASP A 87 18.34 -12.88 5.26
C ASP A 87 17.60 -11.59 4.87
N LEU A 88 16.67 -11.12 5.69
CA LEU A 88 15.92 -9.89 5.40
C LEU A 88 16.84 -8.66 5.32
N LEU A 89 17.62 -8.40 6.37
CA LEU A 89 18.43 -7.18 6.44
C LEU A 89 19.60 -7.19 5.45
N GLY A 90 20.15 -8.37 5.15
CA GLY A 90 21.17 -8.52 4.10
C GLY A 90 20.66 -8.13 2.72
N GLU A 91 19.37 -8.34 2.43
CA GLU A 91 18.76 -7.88 1.17
C GLU A 91 18.63 -6.33 1.12
N TYR A 92 18.47 -5.64 2.26
CA TYR A 92 18.50 -4.16 2.30
C TYR A 92 19.91 -3.62 2.03
N GLU A 93 20.93 -4.21 2.68
CA GLU A 93 22.34 -3.87 2.48
C GLU A 93 22.78 -4.13 1.02
N SER A 94 22.34 -5.24 0.44
CA SER A 94 22.61 -5.58 -0.97
C SER A 94 21.81 -4.72 -1.95
N GLY A 95 20.68 -4.17 -1.52
CA GLY A 95 19.78 -3.38 -2.35
C GLY A 95 20.25 -1.95 -2.64
N SER A 96 21.15 -1.40 -1.83
CA SER A 96 21.72 -0.06 -2.01
C SER A 96 23.05 0.11 -1.30
N ASN A 97 24.02 0.75 -1.96
CA ASN A 97 25.31 1.11 -1.34
C ASN A 97 25.18 2.18 -0.24
N HIS A 98 24.01 2.80 -0.09
CA HIS A 98 23.71 3.76 0.95
C HIS A 98 23.14 3.11 2.23
N VAL A 99 23.06 1.78 2.29
CA VAL A 99 22.55 1.06 3.47
C VAL A 99 23.66 0.24 4.10
N ALA A 100 23.84 0.40 5.42
CA ALA A 100 24.74 -0.41 6.23
C ALA A 100 23.96 -1.12 7.34
N VAL A 101 24.21 -2.42 7.54
CA VAL A 101 23.52 -3.19 8.59
C VAL A 101 24.48 -3.56 9.71
N HIS A 102 24.08 -3.25 10.94
CA HIS A 102 24.86 -3.51 12.14
C HIS A 102 24.10 -4.42 13.11
N TYR A 103 24.69 -5.57 13.45
CA TYR A 103 24.15 -6.49 14.44
C TYR A 103 24.76 -6.18 15.80
N VAL A 104 23.94 -5.70 16.73
CA VAL A 104 24.38 -5.22 18.04
C VAL A 104 23.77 -6.11 19.12
N ASP A 105 24.61 -6.56 20.04
CA ASP A 105 24.18 -7.25 21.25
C ASP A 105 24.05 -6.20 22.38
N PRO A 106 22.82 -5.90 22.86
CA PRO A 106 22.58 -4.85 23.87
C PRO A 106 23.39 -5.03 25.16
N ASP A 107 23.73 -6.27 25.51
CA ASP A 107 24.49 -6.57 26.74
C ASP A 107 25.99 -6.33 26.55
N ARG A 108 26.47 -6.41 25.30
CA ARG A 108 27.88 -6.17 24.97
C ARG A 108 28.16 -4.71 24.66
N ASP A 109 27.19 -4.00 24.09
CA ASP A 109 27.27 -2.57 23.81
C ASP A 109 26.08 -1.81 24.46
N PRO A 110 26.08 -1.68 25.80
CA PRO A 110 25.00 -1.00 26.51
C PRO A 110 24.98 0.51 26.26
N ALA A 111 26.11 1.10 25.82
CA ALA A 111 26.18 2.51 25.49
C ALA A 111 25.34 2.83 24.25
N LEU A 112 25.51 2.04 23.19
CA LEU A 112 24.75 2.20 21.95
C LEU A 112 23.26 1.88 22.14
N ALA A 113 22.93 0.83 22.92
CA ALA A 113 21.55 0.51 23.27
C ALA A 113 20.87 1.66 24.04
N LYS A 114 21.58 2.28 24.98
CA LYS A 114 21.06 3.42 25.76
C LYS A 114 20.89 4.67 24.91
N GLN A 115 21.79 4.91 23.95
CA GLN A 115 21.70 6.06 23.04
C GLN A 115 20.39 6.06 22.25
N TYR A 116 19.97 4.89 21.74
CA TYR A 116 18.74 4.75 20.97
C TYR A 116 17.53 4.32 21.82
N GLY A 117 17.66 4.27 23.15
CA GLY A 117 16.55 3.95 24.05
C GLY A 117 16.06 2.50 23.96
N ILE A 118 16.90 1.56 23.55
CA ILE A 118 16.53 0.14 23.35
C ILE A 118 16.34 -0.55 24.70
N GLN A 119 15.11 -1.02 24.96
CA GLN A 119 14.74 -1.70 26.21
C GLN A 119 14.52 -3.22 26.06
N SER A 120 14.39 -3.71 24.83
CA SER A 120 14.07 -5.10 24.52
C SER A 120 14.92 -5.65 23.38
N TYR A 121 15.22 -6.96 23.43
CA TYR A 121 15.80 -7.68 22.30
C TYR A 121 14.78 -7.83 21.15
N GLY A 122 15.30 -8.07 19.95
CA GLY A 122 14.47 -8.18 18.75
C GLY A 122 14.05 -6.82 18.21
N THR A 123 14.77 -5.76 18.57
CA THR A 123 14.48 -4.39 18.13
C THR A 123 15.32 -4.04 16.92
N ILE A 124 14.72 -3.38 15.93
CA ILE A 124 15.44 -2.84 14.77
C ILE A 124 15.32 -1.32 14.81
N GLU A 125 16.45 -0.63 14.83
CA GLU A 125 16.54 0.83 14.80
C GLU A 125 17.13 1.25 13.45
N VAL A 126 16.46 2.15 12.75
CA VAL A 126 16.96 2.71 11.49
C VAL A 126 17.43 4.15 11.76
N VAL A 127 18.59 4.52 11.21
CA VAL A 127 19.26 5.80 11.51
C VAL A 127 19.76 6.45 10.23
N SER A 128 19.53 7.76 10.07
CA SER A 128 20.12 8.57 9.01
C SER A 128 20.41 9.97 9.53
N GLY A 129 21.69 10.35 9.50
CA GLY A 129 22.15 11.60 10.09
C GLY A 129 21.79 11.68 11.59
N ALA A 130 20.99 12.69 11.95
CA ALA A 130 20.53 12.90 13.33
C ALA A 130 19.19 12.23 13.67
N ARG A 131 18.52 11.64 12.67
CA ARG A 131 17.20 11.03 12.83
C ARG A 131 17.35 9.54 13.05
N HIS A 132 16.58 9.00 13.98
CA HIS A 132 16.50 7.57 14.22
C HIS A 132 15.05 7.18 14.51
N PHE A 133 14.63 6.02 14.01
CA PHE A 133 13.30 5.47 14.28
C PHE A 133 13.36 3.96 14.47
N GLN A 134 12.64 3.51 15.50
CA GLN A 134 12.45 2.10 15.81
C GLN A 134 11.37 1.48 14.91
N ALA A 135 11.67 0.33 14.31
CA ALA A 135 10.68 -0.47 13.59
C ALA A 135 9.65 -1.08 14.54
N GLN A 136 8.37 -1.02 14.14
CA GLN A 136 7.24 -1.59 14.89
C GLN A 136 7.30 -3.13 14.95
N ASN A 137 7.77 -3.73 13.87
CA ASN A 137 7.90 -5.16 13.62
C ASN A 137 9.24 -5.46 12.93
N THR A 138 9.68 -6.71 13.01
CA THR A 138 10.98 -7.17 12.48
C THR A 138 10.89 -7.73 11.06
N ASP A 139 9.76 -7.53 10.39
CA ASP A 139 9.51 -7.94 9.01
C ASP A 139 9.84 -6.82 8.02
N GLU A 140 9.64 -7.07 6.72
CA GLU A 140 9.94 -6.09 5.67
C GLU A 140 9.14 -4.79 5.82
N GLU A 141 7.88 -4.90 6.26
CA GLU A 141 6.97 -3.78 6.48
C GLU A 141 7.54 -2.84 7.56
N GLY A 142 7.86 -3.39 8.73
CA GLY A 142 8.39 -2.61 9.84
C GLY A 142 9.70 -1.91 9.52
N VAL A 143 10.63 -2.64 8.89
CA VAL A 143 11.94 -2.10 8.53
C VAL A 143 11.82 -1.03 7.45
N THR A 144 11.00 -1.25 6.42
CA THR A 144 10.83 -0.24 5.37
C THR A 144 10.11 1.00 5.90
N ASN A 145 9.09 0.84 6.75
CA ASN A 145 8.39 1.99 7.33
C ASN A 145 9.32 2.82 8.23
N ALA A 146 10.18 2.17 9.03
CA ALA A 146 11.22 2.88 9.80
C ALA A 146 12.23 3.59 8.89
N LEU A 147 12.66 2.96 7.79
CA LEU A 147 13.51 3.58 6.77
C LEU A 147 12.85 4.84 6.19
N ILE A 148 11.59 4.75 5.77
CA ILE A 148 10.83 5.88 5.23
C ILE A 148 10.77 7.03 6.25
N ARG A 149 10.44 6.75 7.52
CA ARG A 149 10.39 7.74 8.61
C ARG A 149 11.68 8.52 8.77
N VAL A 150 12.79 7.79 8.84
CA VAL A 150 14.12 8.36 9.01
C VAL A 150 14.44 9.33 7.87
N LEU A 151 14.14 8.93 6.64
CA LEU A 151 14.46 9.70 5.44
C LEU A 151 13.58 10.97 5.34
N MET A 152 12.30 10.86 5.67
CA MET A 152 11.33 11.95 5.53
C MET A 152 11.34 12.93 6.69
N GLY A 153 11.55 12.45 7.92
CA GLY A 153 11.24 13.19 9.14
C GLY A 153 9.77 13.06 9.54
N GLU A 154 9.42 13.53 10.74
CA GLU A 154 8.03 13.51 11.23
C GLU A 154 7.17 14.45 10.39
N LYS A 155 6.36 13.90 9.48
CA LYS A 155 5.32 14.64 8.78
C LYS A 155 4.06 14.63 9.63
N THR A 156 3.48 15.80 9.87
CA THR A 156 2.30 15.93 10.73
C THR A 156 1.05 16.16 9.89
N ILE A 157 0.03 15.32 10.09
CA ILE A 157 -1.33 15.53 9.59
C ILE A 157 -2.12 16.19 10.71
N TYR A 158 -2.72 17.34 10.42
CA TYR A 158 -3.58 18.06 11.36
C TYR A 158 -5.05 17.82 11.04
N PHE A 159 -5.81 17.38 12.02
CA PHE A 159 -7.27 17.33 11.96
C PHE A 159 -7.85 18.61 12.55
N MET A 160 -8.74 19.26 11.81
CA MET A 160 -9.45 20.44 12.27
C MET A 160 -10.42 20.09 13.39
N ASP A 161 -10.45 20.91 14.42
CA ASP A 161 -11.35 20.79 15.58
C ASP A 161 -11.92 22.17 15.97
N GLY A 162 -13.01 22.17 16.71
CA GLY A 162 -13.71 23.36 17.23
C GLY A 162 -15.07 23.66 16.59
N HIS A 163 -15.46 22.97 15.51
CA HIS A 163 -16.73 23.16 14.80
C HIS A 163 -17.58 21.88 14.75
N GLY A 164 -17.30 20.89 15.60
CA GLY A 164 -18.04 19.63 15.71
C GLY A 164 -17.55 18.52 14.78
N GLU A 165 -16.34 18.65 14.25
CA GLU A 165 -15.63 17.63 13.50
C GLU A 165 -15.49 16.33 14.30
N ARG A 166 -15.22 15.24 13.59
CA ARG A 166 -15.00 13.94 14.24
C ARG A 166 -13.66 13.89 14.94
N SER A 167 -13.69 13.45 16.19
CA SER A 167 -12.48 13.31 17.00
C SER A 167 -11.64 12.11 16.57
N ILE A 168 -10.33 12.36 16.43
CA ILE A 168 -9.32 11.33 16.16
C ILE A 168 -9.02 10.46 17.38
N ASP A 169 -9.49 10.83 18.57
CA ASP A 169 -9.29 10.05 19.79
C ASP A 169 -10.55 9.26 20.20
N ASP A 170 -11.66 9.45 19.49
CA ASP A 170 -12.91 8.74 19.73
C ASP A 170 -12.85 7.31 19.16
N THR A 171 -13.05 6.33 20.04
CA THR A 171 -13.10 4.89 19.75
C THR A 171 -14.50 4.42 19.37
N GLY A 172 -15.50 5.30 19.52
CA GLY A 172 -16.88 5.06 19.13
C GLY A 172 -17.05 4.83 17.63
N ARG A 173 -18.26 4.39 17.25
CA ARG A 173 -18.59 4.04 15.86
C ARG A 173 -18.33 5.18 14.88
N ASP A 174 -18.62 6.42 15.27
CA ASP A 174 -18.46 7.62 14.44
C ASP A 174 -17.11 8.32 14.63
N GLY A 175 -16.26 7.82 15.54
CA GLY A 175 -14.93 8.34 15.82
C GLY A 175 -13.88 7.95 14.77
N PHE A 176 -12.71 8.58 14.84
CA PHE A 176 -11.63 8.46 13.85
C PHE A 176 -10.36 7.78 14.40
N GLN A 177 -10.41 7.17 15.58
CA GLN A 177 -9.24 6.52 16.20
C GLN A 177 -8.60 5.44 15.33
N ASN A 178 -9.39 4.66 14.58
CA ASN A 178 -8.82 3.68 13.65
C ASN A 178 -8.07 4.38 12.50
N LEU A 179 -8.62 5.47 11.96
CA LEU A 179 -7.93 6.23 10.91
C LEU A 179 -6.63 6.86 11.44
N LYS A 180 -6.65 7.39 12.66
CA LYS A 180 -5.44 7.88 13.34
C LYS A 180 -4.36 6.80 13.41
N ASN A 181 -4.74 5.57 13.78
CA ASN A 181 -3.82 4.44 13.85
C ASN A 181 -3.25 4.08 12.46
N GLU A 182 -4.10 4.08 11.42
CA GLU A 182 -3.63 3.80 10.05
C GLU A 182 -2.68 4.86 9.51
N LEU A 183 -2.95 6.14 9.75
CA LEU A 183 -2.02 7.23 9.43
C LEU A 183 -0.72 7.11 10.24
N GLY A 184 -0.83 6.70 11.51
CA GLY A 184 0.31 6.37 12.36
C GLY A 184 1.14 5.22 11.81
N ASN A 185 0.52 4.17 11.28
CA ASN A 185 1.22 3.06 10.61
C ASN A 185 1.98 3.58 9.37
N GLU A 186 1.41 4.54 8.66
CA GLU A 186 2.04 5.26 7.54
C GLU A 186 3.01 6.34 7.96
N SER A 187 3.47 6.33 9.21
CA SER A 187 4.56 7.21 9.64
C SER A 187 4.21 8.68 9.76
N TYR A 188 2.93 9.02 9.67
CA TYR A 188 2.44 10.34 9.99
C TYR A 188 2.22 10.50 11.49
N GLU A 189 2.63 11.65 12.01
CA GLU A 189 2.16 12.12 13.31
C GLU A 189 0.77 12.77 13.11
N VAL A 190 -0.22 12.38 13.90
CA VAL A 190 -1.58 12.94 13.78
C VAL A 190 -1.88 13.84 14.97
N LYS A 191 -2.14 15.12 14.69
CA LYS A 191 -2.46 16.14 15.70
C LYS A 191 -3.81 16.79 15.42
N THR A 192 -4.39 17.42 16.42
CA THR A 192 -5.55 18.32 16.23
C THR A 192 -5.08 19.76 16.10
N LEU A 193 -5.84 20.56 15.36
CA LEU A 193 -5.66 22.00 15.20
C LEU A 193 -6.97 22.70 15.55
N MET A 194 -6.91 23.87 16.18
CA MET A 194 -8.06 24.73 16.44
C MET A 194 -7.73 26.15 16.02
N LEU A 195 -8.23 26.59 14.86
CA LEU A 195 -7.93 27.91 14.32
C LEU A 195 -8.53 29.04 15.18
N LEU A 196 -9.64 28.75 15.89
CA LEU A 196 -10.20 29.61 16.92
C LEU A 196 -9.21 29.96 18.04
N GLN A 197 -8.30 29.05 18.41
CA GLN A 197 -7.29 29.31 19.43
C GLN A 197 -6.07 30.02 18.85
N LYS A 198 -5.62 29.56 17.68
CA LYS A 198 -4.48 30.12 16.97
C LYS A 198 -4.80 30.12 15.47
N ASN A 199 -5.08 31.31 14.92
CA ASN A 199 -5.45 31.49 13.52
C ASN A 199 -4.24 31.37 12.57
N GLU A 200 -3.55 30.23 12.63
CA GLU A 200 -2.36 29.91 11.86
C GLU A 200 -2.28 28.39 11.69
N ILE A 201 -2.03 27.94 10.46
CA ILE A 201 -1.72 26.53 10.18
C ILE A 201 -0.21 26.34 10.35
N PRO A 202 0.26 25.39 11.20
CA PRO A 202 1.68 25.18 11.44
C PRO A 202 2.48 24.88 10.16
N ALA A 203 3.72 25.37 10.09
CA ALA A 203 4.58 25.18 8.92
C ALA A 203 4.96 23.70 8.66
N ASN A 204 4.85 22.83 9.68
CA ASN A 204 5.07 21.38 9.56
C ASN A 204 3.79 20.60 9.22
N CYS A 205 2.69 21.29 8.91
CA CYS A 205 1.45 20.65 8.47
C CYS A 205 1.62 20.13 7.05
N GLU A 206 1.67 18.80 6.91
CA GLU A 206 1.74 18.14 5.60
C GLU A 206 0.37 18.15 4.94
N VAL A 207 -0.67 17.74 5.68
CA VAL A 207 -2.06 17.71 5.24
C VAL A 207 -2.95 18.21 6.36
N LEU A 208 -3.85 19.14 6.04
CA LEU A 208 -4.96 19.54 6.91
C LEU A 208 -6.20 18.72 6.54
N VAL A 209 -6.86 18.11 7.52
CA VAL A 209 -8.07 17.31 7.33
C VAL A 209 -9.23 18.00 8.03
N ILE A 210 -10.28 18.33 7.26
CA ILE A 210 -11.54 18.88 7.77
C ILE A 210 -12.60 17.80 7.65
N ALA A 211 -12.90 17.13 8.77
CA ALA A 211 -13.70 15.91 8.79
C ALA A 211 -15.06 16.10 9.49
N GLY A 212 -16.09 16.35 8.69
CA GLY A 212 -17.48 16.35 9.12
C GLY A 212 -17.87 17.47 10.10
N PRO A 213 -17.52 18.74 9.83
CA PRO A 213 -17.90 19.86 10.69
C PRO A 213 -19.44 19.94 10.83
N LYS A 214 -19.92 20.33 12.01
CA LYS A 214 -21.35 20.53 12.31
C LYS A 214 -21.75 22.00 12.32
N HIS A 215 -20.76 22.89 12.41
CA HIS A 215 -20.92 24.34 12.33
C HIS A 215 -19.99 24.91 11.26
N ASP A 216 -20.38 26.02 10.65
CA ASP A 216 -19.56 26.68 9.63
C ASP A 216 -18.41 27.44 10.26
N TYR A 217 -17.31 27.59 9.51
CA TYR A 217 -16.12 28.32 9.95
C TYR A 217 -16.30 29.82 9.83
N LEU A 218 -15.58 30.57 10.65
CA LEU A 218 -15.58 32.03 10.61
C LEU A 218 -14.78 32.55 9.40
N ALA A 219 -15.11 33.76 8.95
CA ALA A 219 -14.43 34.38 7.81
C ALA A 219 -12.88 34.45 7.94
N PRO A 220 -12.30 34.75 9.12
CA PRO A 220 -10.84 34.72 9.29
C PRO A 220 -10.23 33.33 9.13
N GLU A 221 -10.95 32.27 9.52
CA GLU A 221 -10.47 30.88 9.38
C GLU A 221 -10.50 30.45 7.92
N ILE A 222 -11.58 30.81 7.21
CA ILE A 222 -11.70 30.57 5.77
C ILE A 222 -10.61 31.29 4.98
N ASP A 223 -10.27 32.53 5.36
CA ASP A 223 -9.15 33.27 4.77
C ASP A 223 -7.79 32.58 5.04
N THR A 224 -7.57 32.09 6.25
CA THR A 224 -6.37 31.30 6.60
C THR A 224 -6.26 30.01 5.78
N ILE A 225 -7.35 29.24 5.67
CA ILE A 225 -7.39 27.99 4.88
C ILE A 225 -7.16 28.30 3.39
N SER A 226 -7.80 29.35 2.86
CA SER A 226 -7.65 29.77 1.47
C SER A 226 -6.19 30.15 1.16
N LYS A 227 -5.58 31.00 2.00
CA LYS A 227 -4.17 31.39 1.86
C LYS A 227 -3.22 30.22 1.98
N TYR A 228 -3.52 29.26 2.86
CA TYR A 228 -2.74 28.04 2.98
C TYR A 228 -2.76 27.22 1.69
N ILE A 229 -3.94 26.96 1.12
CA ILE A 229 -4.06 26.24 -0.17
C ILE A 229 -3.36 27.02 -1.30
N GLU A 230 -3.62 28.32 -1.42
CA GLU A 230 -2.99 29.19 -2.44
C GLU A 230 -1.45 29.29 -2.27
N GLY A 231 -0.95 29.06 -1.06
CA GLY A 231 0.47 29.00 -0.72
C GLY A 231 1.14 27.65 -0.99
N GLY A 232 0.41 26.67 -1.53
CA GLY A 232 0.91 25.31 -1.78
C GLY A 232 0.46 24.26 -0.78
N GLY A 233 -0.43 24.63 0.15
CA GLY A 233 -0.96 23.76 1.18
C GLY A 233 -1.85 22.64 0.62
N ARG A 234 -2.04 21.61 1.45
CA ARG A 234 -2.76 20.39 1.13
C ARG A 234 -3.93 20.19 2.08
N VAL A 235 -5.15 20.03 1.53
CA VAL A 235 -6.35 19.91 2.36
C VAL A 235 -7.26 18.78 1.91
N LEU A 236 -7.66 17.91 2.85
CA LEU A 236 -8.71 16.91 2.66
C LEU A 236 -10.00 17.42 3.33
N PHE A 237 -11.04 17.65 2.55
CA PHE A 237 -12.37 18.01 3.03
C PHE A 237 -13.29 16.80 2.97
N MET A 238 -13.87 16.41 4.10
CA MET A 238 -14.83 15.31 4.17
C MET A 238 -16.15 15.84 4.74
N LEU A 239 -17.13 16.11 3.87
CA LEU A 239 -18.23 17.03 4.19
C LEU A 239 -19.59 16.36 4.16
N ASP A 240 -20.18 16.15 5.34
CA ASP A 240 -21.48 15.49 5.51
C ASP A 240 -22.65 16.30 4.88
N PRO A 241 -23.74 15.64 4.44
CA PRO A 241 -25.00 16.28 4.09
C PRO A 241 -25.73 16.81 5.34
N GLY A 242 -26.70 17.72 5.14
CA GLY A 242 -27.58 18.18 6.21
C GLY A 242 -26.95 19.19 7.17
N VAL A 243 -25.72 19.66 6.89
CA VAL A 243 -25.05 20.75 7.61
C VAL A 243 -24.91 21.95 6.69
N LYS A 244 -25.27 23.13 7.21
CA LYS A 244 -25.15 24.40 6.48
C LYS A 244 -23.75 24.99 6.71
N LEU A 245 -22.96 25.05 5.64
CA LEU A 245 -21.59 25.56 5.65
C LEU A 245 -21.43 26.66 4.57
N PRO A 246 -22.16 27.80 4.65
CA PRO A 246 -22.16 28.80 3.59
C PRO A 246 -20.80 29.41 3.27
N ASN A 247 -19.94 29.65 4.27
CA ASN A 247 -18.61 30.23 4.07
C ASN A 247 -17.67 29.22 3.42
N LEU A 248 -17.63 27.99 3.94
CA LEU A 248 -16.85 26.89 3.34
C LEU A 248 -17.31 26.57 1.92
N SER A 249 -18.63 26.47 1.70
CA SER A 249 -19.22 26.22 0.38
C SER A 249 -18.86 27.31 -0.62
N LYS A 250 -18.87 28.57 -0.18
CA LYS A 250 -18.49 29.71 -1.02
C LYS A 250 -17.01 29.67 -1.42
N MET A 251 -16.13 29.30 -0.48
CA MET A 251 -14.70 29.12 -0.74
C MET A 251 -14.47 28.02 -1.80
N LEU A 252 -15.04 26.84 -1.60
CA LEU A 252 -14.92 25.69 -2.52
C LEU A 252 -15.51 25.97 -3.90
N ASN A 253 -16.64 26.69 -3.97
CA ASN A 253 -17.23 27.11 -5.24
C ASN A 253 -16.27 28.02 -6.05
N GLY A 254 -15.47 28.83 -5.37
CA GLY A 254 -14.40 29.63 -6.00
C GLY A 254 -13.37 28.79 -6.77
N TRP A 255 -13.20 27.52 -6.42
CA TRP A 255 -12.36 26.53 -7.12
C TRP A 255 -13.17 25.50 -7.92
N GLY A 256 -14.43 25.81 -8.25
CA GLY A 256 -15.27 24.93 -9.07
C GLY A 256 -15.81 23.70 -8.35
N VAL A 257 -15.77 23.64 -7.02
CA VAL A 257 -16.38 22.56 -6.23
C VAL A 257 -17.67 23.06 -5.59
N THR A 258 -18.81 22.67 -6.14
CA THR A 258 -20.13 23.04 -5.61
C THR A 258 -20.70 21.91 -4.77
N LEU A 259 -20.88 22.13 -3.48
CA LEU A 259 -21.53 21.18 -2.57
C LEU A 259 -23.05 21.28 -2.73
N ARG A 260 -23.72 20.20 -3.13
CA ARG A 260 -25.18 20.19 -3.24
C ARG A 260 -25.83 19.91 -1.89
N ASP A 261 -26.98 20.54 -1.64
CA ASP A 261 -27.78 20.31 -0.44
C ASP A 261 -28.74 19.14 -0.63
N ASP A 262 -28.15 17.95 -0.81
CA ASP A 262 -28.85 16.70 -1.03
C ASP A 262 -28.27 15.54 -0.22
N LEU A 263 -29.04 14.46 -0.13
CA LEU A 263 -28.57 13.15 0.29
C LEU A 263 -28.61 12.21 -0.90
N VAL A 264 -27.48 11.60 -1.21
CA VAL A 264 -27.37 10.60 -2.26
C VAL A 264 -28.05 9.31 -1.83
N VAL A 265 -28.97 8.84 -2.68
CA VAL A 265 -29.63 7.54 -2.59
C VAL A 265 -29.25 6.75 -3.83
N ASP A 266 -28.74 5.54 -3.66
CA ASP A 266 -28.36 4.63 -4.74
C ASP A 266 -29.19 3.33 -4.65
N LEU A 267 -29.97 3.04 -5.68
CA LEU A 267 -30.85 1.87 -5.73
C LEU A 267 -30.21 0.65 -6.41
N ASN A 268 -28.89 0.70 -6.67
CA ASN A 268 -28.16 -0.39 -7.31
C ASN A 268 -28.41 -1.73 -6.58
N PRO A 269 -28.99 -2.75 -7.24
CA PRO A 269 -29.29 -4.03 -6.61
C PRO A 269 -28.04 -4.77 -6.15
N VAL A 270 -26.88 -4.54 -6.78
CA VAL A 270 -25.61 -5.15 -6.39
C VAL A 270 -25.20 -4.70 -4.99
N ALA A 271 -25.45 -3.44 -4.64
CA ALA A 271 -25.08 -2.88 -3.33
C ALA A 271 -25.75 -3.66 -2.17
N ARG A 272 -27.01 -4.10 -2.36
CA ARG A 272 -27.73 -4.92 -1.39
C ARG A 272 -27.10 -6.28 -1.14
N LEU A 273 -26.40 -6.86 -2.12
CA LEU A 273 -25.66 -8.11 -1.94
C LEU A 273 -24.48 -7.96 -0.97
N PHE A 274 -23.95 -6.74 -0.83
CA PHE A 274 -22.90 -6.38 0.13
C PHE A 274 -23.46 -5.90 1.47
N GLY A 275 -24.76 -6.09 1.72
CA GLY A 275 -25.41 -5.70 2.98
C GLY A 275 -25.58 -4.18 3.17
N THR A 276 -25.46 -3.40 2.10
CA THR A 276 -25.61 -1.94 2.17
C THR A 276 -27.09 -1.52 2.09
N THR A 277 -27.36 -0.27 2.46
CA THR A 277 -28.68 0.35 2.32
C THR A 277 -28.61 1.43 1.22
N PRO A 278 -29.76 1.89 0.68
CA PRO A 278 -29.76 2.90 -0.38
C PRO A 278 -29.04 4.21 -0.03
N VAL A 279 -28.95 4.56 1.25
CA VAL A 279 -28.23 5.76 1.74
C VAL A 279 -26.73 5.51 1.97
N MET A 280 -26.24 4.34 1.57
CA MET A 280 -24.83 3.96 1.57
C MET A 280 -24.44 3.49 0.16
N PRO A 281 -24.35 4.42 -0.82
CA PRO A 281 -23.89 4.13 -2.17
C PRO A 281 -22.62 3.29 -2.19
N LEU A 282 -22.67 2.20 -2.97
CA LEU A 282 -21.52 1.38 -3.30
C LEU A 282 -20.91 1.90 -4.60
N ILE A 283 -19.72 2.48 -4.51
CA ILE A 283 -19.00 3.07 -5.63
C ILE A 283 -18.13 2.01 -6.29
N ILE A 284 -18.33 1.86 -7.60
CA ILE A 284 -17.55 1.00 -8.50
C ILE A 284 -17.16 1.73 -9.80
N LYS A 285 -17.56 3.01 -9.94
CA LYS A 285 -17.19 3.87 -11.07
C LYS A 285 -16.20 4.92 -10.54
N TYR A 286 -14.97 4.85 -11.03
CA TYR A 286 -13.87 5.71 -10.62
C TYR A 286 -13.34 6.54 -11.80
N GLY A 287 -12.78 7.71 -11.49
CA GLY A 287 -12.05 8.54 -12.46
C GLY A 287 -10.67 7.98 -12.84
N SER A 288 -9.85 8.84 -13.45
CA SER A 288 -8.48 8.52 -13.91
C SER A 288 -7.37 8.88 -12.92
N ASN A 289 -7.70 9.62 -11.86
CA ASN A 289 -6.72 10.11 -10.90
C ASN A 289 -5.97 8.95 -10.21
N THR A 290 -4.69 9.16 -9.90
CA THR A 290 -3.83 8.20 -9.19
C THR A 290 -4.39 7.77 -7.83
N ILE A 291 -5.24 8.59 -7.20
CA ILE A 291 -5.95 8.23 -5.96
C ILE A 291 -6.82 6.98 -6.16
N VAL A 292 -7.50 6.88 -7.29
CA VAL A 292 -8.56 5.89 -7.54
C VAL A 292 -8.19 4.84 -8.59
N GLU A 293 -7.11 5.02 -9.34
CA GLU A 293 -6.59 4.03 -10.30
C GLU A 293 -6.40 2.63 -9.68
N PRO A 294 -5.84 2.47 -8.45
CA PRO A 294 -5.71 1.15 -7.83
C PRO A 294 -7.04 0.54 -7.38
N LEU A 295 -8.12 1.34 -7.31
CA LEU A 295 -9.42 0.94 -6.79
C LEU A 295 -10.39 0.46 -7.86
N GLN A 296 -9.98 0.42 -9.14
CA GLN A 296 -10.84 0.01 -10.26
C GLN A 296 -11.45 -1.40 -10.12
N ARG A 297 -10.93 -2.24 -9.20
CA ARG A 297 -11.44 -3.59 -8.88
C ARG A 297 -11.95 -3.75 -7.45
N THR A 298 -11.95 -2.69 -6.65
CA THR A 298 -12.31 -2.72 -5.23
C THR A 298 -13.41 -1.70 -4.98
N ALA A 299 -14.55 -2.15 -4.44
CA ALA A 299 -15.65 -1.24 -4.17
C ALA A 299 -15.39 -0.39 -2.92
N THR A 300 -15.88 0.84 -2.94
CA THR A 300 -15.86 1.77 -1.80
C THR A 300 -17.28 2.11 -1.39
N LEU A 301 -17.49 2.35 -0.10
CA LEU A 301 -18.81 2.65 0.46
C LEU A 301 -18.83 4.11 0.92
N PHE A 302 -19.88 4.84 0.53
CA PHE A 302 -20.07 6.25 0.86
C PHE A 302 -21.35 6.47 1.70
N PRO A 303 -21.34 6.13 3.01
CA PRO A 303 -22.51 6.29 3.87
C PRO A 303 -22.90 7.75 4.04
N LEU A 304 -24.20 8.04 3.93
CA LEU A 304 -24.79 9.37 4.12
C LEU A 304 -24.00 10.44 3.37
N SER A 305 -23.83 10.28 2.06
CA SER A 305 -23.07 11.22 1.24
C SER A 305 -23.98 12.27 0.59
N ARG A 306 -23.48 13.50 0.47
CA ARG A 306 -24.00 14.50 -0.48
C ARG A 306 -23.35 14.34 -1.85
N SER A 307 -23.93 14.95 -2.88
CA SER A 307 -23.32 15.06 -4.20
C SER A 307 -22.52 16.34 -4.36
N ILE A 308 -21.54 16.28 -5.27
CA ILE A 308 -20.65 17.37 -5.63
C ILE A 308 -20.87 17.68 -7.11
N GLU A 309 -21.05 18.96 -7.41
CA GLU A 309 -21.11 19.46 -8.78
C GLU A 309 -19.80 20.16 -9.15
N ILE A 310 -19.24 19.77 -10.29
CA ILE A 310 -18.01 20.33 -10.84
C ILE A 310 -18.40 21.55 -11.68
N GLY A 311 -18.04 22.74 -11.19
CA GLY A 311 -18.30 24.01 -11.84
C GLY A 311 -17.50 24.16 -13.13
N LYS A 312 -18.17 24.57 -14.20
CA LYS A 312 -17.55 24.81 -15.52
C LYS A 312 -16.72 26.10 -15.58
N ASP A 313 -16.99 27.03 -14.67
CA ASP A 313 -16.38 28.37 -14.62
C ASP A 313 -15.33 28.49 -13.49
N ALA A 314 -14.70 27.37 -13.12
CA ALA A 314 -13.65 27.34 -12.09
C ALA A 314 -12.49 28.29 -12.46
N LYS A 315 -11.85 28.92 -11.46
CA LYS A 315 -10.60 29.66 -11.67
C LYS A 315 -9.47 28.68 -11.98
N GLY A 316 -9.33 28.26 -13.24
CA GLY A 316 -8.29 27.32 -13.69
C GLY A 316 -8.86 26.07 -14.35
N THR A 317 -8.16 24.94 -14.21
CA THR A 317 -8.65 23.63 -14.67
C THR A 317 -9.79 23.19 -13.76
N PRO A 318 -10.89 22.62 -14.29
CA PRO A 318 -11.96 22.10 -13.44
C PRO A 318 -11.46 20.91 -12.60
N PRO A 319 -11.99 20.73 -11.37
CA PRO A 319 -11.70 19.58 -10.53
C PRO A 319 -11.90 18.24 -11.25
N GLU A 320 -11.02 17.28 -10.98
CA GLU A 320 -11.13 15.92 -11.49
C GLU A 320 -12.12 15.11 -10.63
N MET A 321 -13.04 14.41 -11.28
CA MET A 321 -13.96 13.47 -10.63
C MET A 321 -13.20 12.23 -10.14
N LEU A 322 -13.33 11.87 -8.86
CA LEU A 322 -12.74 10.64 -8.30
C LEU A 322 -13.74 9.48 -8.24
N CYS A 323 -14.93 9.73 -7.70
CA CYS A 323 -15.91 8.69 -7.38
C CYS A 323 -17.30 9.10 -7.88
N GLN A 324 -17.97 8.17 -8.56
CA GLN A 324 -19.30 8.38 -9.13
C GLN A 324 -20.25 7.25 -8.75
N THR A 325 -21.49 7.60 -8.42
CA THR A 325 -22.56 6.65 -8.06
C THR A 325 -23.09 5.90 -9.29
N SER A 326 -24.01 4.96 -9.06
CA SER A 326 -24.67 4.24 -10.16
C SER A 326 -25.62 5.15 -10.97
N ASP A 327 -26.03 4.69 -12.15
CA ASP A 327 -27.03 5.41 -12.97
C ASP A 327 -28.44 5.37 -12.35
N ASP A 328 -28.67 4.46 -11.39
CA ASP A 328 -29.92 4.31 -10.62
C ASP A 328 -29.94 5.16 -9.34
N SER A 329 -28.96 6.06 -9.19
CA SER A 329 -28.87 6.97 -8.06
C SER A 329 -29.61 8.29 -8.28
N PHE A 330 -29.92 8.97 -7.18
CA PHE A 330 -30.46 10.32 -7.17
C PHE A 330 -30.15 11.03 -5.86
N GLY A 331 -30.12 12.36 -5.90
CA GLY A 331 -29.89 13.24 -4.77
C GLY A 331 -31.21 13.75 -4.23
N VAL A 332 -31.56 13.34 -3.01
CA VAL A 332 -32.76 13.80 -2.29
C VAL A 332 -32.52 15.23 -1.82
N ALA A 333 -33.13 16.19 -2.50
CA ALA A 333 -32.93 17.61 -2.22
C ALA A 333 -33.48 18.02 -0.85
N GLY A 334 -32.82 18.99 -0.21
CA GLY A 334 -33.24 19.57 1.07
C GLY A 334 -33.18 18.56 2.22
N PHE A 335 -32.19 17.67 2.19
CA PHE A 335 -32.02 16.67 3.23
C PHE A 335 -31.79 17.32 4.60
N ASN A 336 -32.46 16.79 5.62
CA ASN A 336 -32.28 17.16 7.00
C ASN A 336 -32.11 15.87 7.83
N PRO A 337 -31.11 15.77 8.73
CA PRO A 337 -30.93 14.61 9.60
C PRO A 337 -32.16 14.20 10.42
N SER A 338 -33.09 15.10 10.69
CA SER A 338 -34.36 14.82 11.39
C SER A 338 -35.45 14.22 10.50
N MET A 339 -35.19 14.03 9.20
CA MET A 339 -36.16 13.48 8.25
C MET A 339 -36.39 11.98 8.53
N GLN A 340 -37.64 11.62 8.89
CA GLN A 340 -37.98 10.25 9.31
C GLN A 340 -38.15 9.26 8.13
N GLN A 341 -38.38 9.77 6.92
CA GLN A 341 -38.56 8.95 5.73
C GLN A 341 -37.79 9.55 4.56
N ILE A 342 -36.91 8.75 3.98
CA ILE A 342 -36.20 9.05 2.74
C ILE A 342 -36.96 8.33 1.63
N SER A 343 -37.41 9.08 0.63
CA SER A 343 -38.18 8.53 -0.49
C SER A 343 -37.35 7.47 -1.23
N SER A 344 -37.97 6.33 -1.51
CA SER A 344 -37.37 5.25 -2.31
C SER A 344 -37.43 5.51 -3.82
N ARG A 345 -37.94 6.69 -4.23
CA ARG A 345 -38.00 7.15 -5.62
C ARG A 345 -37.70 8.65 -5.72
N PRO A 346 -37.14 9.12 -6.85
CA PRO A 346 -36.93 10.55 -7.09
C PRO A 346 -38.24 11.33 -7.05
N ARG A 347 -38.23 12.47 -6.37
CA ARG A 347 -39.32 13.46 -6.31
C ARG A 347 -39.01 14.62 -7.27
N PRO A 348 -40.00 15.45 -7.64
CA PRO A 348 -39.74 16.70 -8.36
C PRO A 348 -38.74 17.57 -7.58
N GLY A 349 -37.65 17.98 -8.23
CA GLY A 349 -36.55 18.76 -7.62
C GLY A 349 -35.38 17.92 -7.10
N ASP A 350 -35.53 16.59 -7.01
CA ASP A 350 -34.39 15.71 -6.73
C ASP A 350 -33.47 15.62 -7.97
N VAL A 351 -32.18 15.46 -7.73
CA VAL A 351 -31.17 15.42 -8.79
C VAL A 351 -31.00 13.99 -9.29
N LYS A 352 -31.20 13.75 -10.59
CA LYS A 352 -30.97 12.42 -11.17
C LYS A 352 -29.46 12.14 -11.31
N GLY A 353 -29.05 10.93 -10.96
CA GLY A 353 -27.69 10.46 -11.15
C GLY A 353 -27.34 10.10 -12.60
N PRO A 354 -26.09 9.63 -12.83
CA PRO A 354 -25.06 9.39 -11.82
C PRO A 354 -24.53 10.69 -11.19
N LEU A 355 -24.11 10.62 -9.93
CA LEU A 355 -23.69 11.75 -9.10
C LEU A 355 -22.24 11.58 -8.68
N THR A 356 -21.48 12.67 -8.75
CA THR A 356 -20.12 12.72 -8.22
C THR A 356 -20.15 12.87 -6.71
N VAL A 357 -19.38 12.07 -5.99
CA VAL A 357 -19.32 12.07 -4.51
C VAL A 357 -17.92 12.32 -3.97
N ALA A 358 -16.90 12.34 -4.84
CA ALA A 358 -15.56 12.80 -4.49
C ALA A 358 -14.87 13.43 -5.70
N VAL A 359 -14.08 14.48 -5.45
CA VAL A 359 -13.27 15.22 -6.44
C VAL A 359 -11.88 15.55 -5.90
N ALA A 360 -10.92 15.77 -6.79
CA ALA A 360 -9.59 16.29 -6.47
C ALA A 360 -9.26 17.48 -7.38
N ASP A 361 -8.46 18.43 -6.89
CA ASP A 361 -7.99 19.55 -7.68
C ASP A 361 -6.60 20.04 -7.26
N THR A 362 -5.92 20.72 -8.17
CA THR A 362 -4.60 21.35 -7.97
C THR A 362 -4.69 22.85 -8.26
N ILE A 363 -4.40 23.67 -7.25
CA ILE A 363 -4.56 25.12 -7.27
C ILE A 363 -3.21 25.82 -7.44
N GLY A 364 -3.07 26.74 -8.39
CA GLY A 364 -1.94 27.67 -8.45
C GLY A 364 -0.63 27.17 -9.08
N GLY A 365 -0.64 26.07 -9.83
CA GLY A 365 0.55 25.42 -10.42
C GLY A 365 0.88 25.71 -11.89
N GLN A 366 0.08 26.50 -12.60
CA GLN A 366 0.19 26.59 -14.08
C GLN A 366 1.46 27.27 -14.64
N ASP A 367 2.30 27.92 -13.82
CA ASP A 367 3.46 28.70 -14.28
C ASP A 367 4.84 28.23 -13.74
N GLY A 368 4.92 27.07 -13.07
CA GLY A 368 6.20 26.49 -12.60
C GLY A 368 7.01 27.33 -11.60
N LYS A 369 6.48 28.47 -11.12
CA LYS A 369 7.12 29.41 -10.19
C LYS A 369 6.49 29.48 -8.80
N LYS A 370 5.29 28.93 -8.60
CA LYS A 370 4.60 28.87 -7.29
C LYS A 370 4.42 27.41 -6.87
N SER A 371 4.50 27.16 -5.57
CA SER A 371 4.15 25.86 -4.99
C SER A 371 2.67 25.58 -5.30
N GLU A 372 2.39 24.47 -5.98
CA GLU A 372 1.01 24.09 -6.30
C GLU A 372 0.31 23.66 -5.01
N GLY A 373 -0.89 24.15 -4.73
CA GLY A 373 -1.78 23.66 -3.67
C GLY A 373 -2.59 22.47 -4.18
N ARG A 374 -3.02 21.57 -3.29
CA ARG A 374 -3.88 20.43 -3.66
C ARG A 374 -5.04 20.30 -2.68
N LEU A 375 -6.20 19.92 -3.20
CA LEU A 375 -7.36 19.62 -2.37
C LEU A 375 -8.07 18.36 -2.85
N VAL A 376 -8.66 17.64 -1.90
CA VAL A 376 -9.59 16.54 -2.16
C VAL A 376 -10.86 16.83 -1.37
N VAL A 377 -12.03 16.62 -1.99
CA VAL A 377 -13.34 16.82 -1.36
C VAL A 377 -14.17 15.57 -1.50
N THR A 378 -14.66 15.03 -0.39
CA THR A 378 -15.62 13.93 -0.33
C THR A 378 -16.96 14.41 0.22
N GLY A 379 -18.06 13.83 -0.28
CA GLY A 379 -19.42 14.16 0.14
C GLY A 379 -19.85 13.57 1.48
N THR A 380 -18.96 12.89 2.19
CA THR A 380 -19.20 12.36 3.53
C THR A 380 -17.89 12.28 4.28
N SER A 381 -17.93 12.43 5.60
CA SER A 381 -16.84 12.10 6.52
C SER A 381 -16.87 10.66 7.00
N LEU A 382 -18.00 9.97 6.84
CA LEU A 382 -18.16 8.61 7.35
C LEU A 382 -17.25 7.59 6.67
N LEU A 383 -16.66 7.87 5.50
CA LEU A 383 -15.67 6.97 4.91
C LEU A 383 -14.45 6.72 5.82
N GLY A 384 -14.09 7.72 6.64
CA GLY A 384 -12.97 7.64 7.60
C GLY A 384 -13.39 7.19 9.00
N ALA A 385 -14.69 7.05 9.26
CA ALA A 385 -15.19 6.69 10.59
C ALA A 385 -14.93 5.20 10.90
N ASN A 386 -14.73 4.89 12.18
CA ASN A 386 -14.42 3.55 12.67
C ASN A 386 -15.40 2.48 12.15
N ALA A 387 -16.69 2.81 11.99
CA ALA A 387 -17.72 1.91 11.48
C ALA A 387 -17.51 1.44 10.02
N TYR A 388 -16.85 2.25 9.20
CA TYR A 388 -16.82 2.11 7.75
C TYR A 388 -15.43 2.06 7.16
N LEU A 389 -14.39 2.48 7.90
CA LEU A 389 -13.01 2.44 7.44
C LEU A 389 -12.59 1.03 7.01
N GLY A 390 -13.02 0.01 7.76
CA GLY A 390 -12.72 -1.40 7.47
C GLY A 390 -13.50 -2.00 6.29
N PHE A 391 -14.38 -1.24 5.64
CA PHE A 391 -15.09 -1.73 4.45
C PHE A 391 -14.15 -1.75 3.25
N GLN A 392 -13.78 -2.96 2.78
CA GLN A 392 -13.04 -3.21 1.52
C GLN A 392 -12.04 -2.11 1.15
N GLY A 393 -12.41 -1.21 0.21
CA GLY A 393 -11.54 -0.16 -0.31
C GLY A 393 -11.57 1.17 0.44
N ASN A 394 -12.36 1.35 1.51
CA ASN A 394 -12.49 2.64 2.19
C ASN A 394 -11.18 3.10 2.84
N LYS A 395 -10.53 2.22 3.61
CA LYS A 395 -9.17 2.45 4.11
C LYS A 395 -8.26 2.88 2.96
N ASP A 396 -8.19 2.07 1.92
CA ASP A 396 -7.32 2.31 0.77
C ASP A 396 -7.58 3.66 0.10
N LEU A 397 -8.85 4.04 -0.08
CA LEU A 397 -9.24 5.31 -0.66
C LEU A 397 -8.76 6.49 0.19
N VAL A 398 -9.02 6.47 1.50
CA VAL A 398 -8.59 7.55 2.41
C VAL A 398 -7.06 7.65 2.43
N MET A 399 -6.36 6.52 2.51
CA MET A 399 -4.89 6.51 2.49
C MET A 399 -4.33 7.02 1.16
N ASN A 400 -4.92 6.65 0.03
CA ASN A 400 -4.52 7.14 -1.28
C ASN A 400 -4.76 8.66 -1.41
N MET A 401 -5.86 9.18 -0.87
CA MET A 401 -6.12 10.63 -0.83
C MET A 401 -5.04 11.38 -0.05
N VAL A 402 -4.69 10.89 1.14
CA VAL A 402 -3.65 11.48 1.99
C VAL A 402 -2.28 11.42 1.30
N ASN A 403 -1.91 10.28 0.70
CA ASN A 403 -0.63 10.10 0.02
C ASN A 403 -0.51 10.97 -1.24
N TRP A 404 -1.60 11.15 -1.98
CA TRP A 404 -1.62 12.06 -3.13
C TRP A 404 -1.52 13.53 -2.68
N LEU A 405 -2.16 13.87 -1.55
CA LEU A 405 -2.05 15.19 -0.96
C LEU A 405 -0.64 15.48 -0.43
N SER A 406 0.04 14.53 0.22
CA SER A 406 1.44 14.69 0.65
C SER A 406 2.46 14.72 -0.51
N ALA A 407 1.99 14.67 -1.77
CA ALA A 407 2.80 14.63 -2.99
C ALA A 407 3.80 13.45 -3.01
N GLU A 408 3.46 12.35 -2.33
CA GLU A 408 4.26 11.13 -2.25
C GLU A 408 3.81 10.08 -3.28
N GLU A 409 3.54 10.49 -4.52
CA GLU A 409 3.15 9.58 -5.61
C GLU A 409 4.20 8.47 -5.86
N SER A 410 5.44 8.65 -5.40
CA SER A 410 6.51 7.65 -5.49
C SER A 410 6.56 6.64 -4.34
N LEU A 411 5.84 6.87 -3.24
CA LEU A 411 5.99 6.13 -1.97
C LEU A 411 4.62 5.69 -1.44
N ILE A 412 3.85 5.02 -2.30
CA ILE A 412 2.76 4.16 -1.84
C ILE A 412 3.40 3.17 -0.87
N SER A 413 2.93 3.22 0.37
CA SER A 413 3.34 2.36 1.44
C SER A 413 3.32 0.90 1.08
N ILE A 414 4.23 0.18 1.72
CA ILE A 414 4.39 -1.24 1.49
C ILE A 414 3.28 -1.93 2.25
N ARG A 415 2.20 -2.20 1.53
CA ARG A 415 1.15 -3.06 2.04
C ARG A 415 1.74 -4.46 2.17
N PRO A 416 1.47 -5.18 3.27
CA PRO A 416 1.95 -6.54 3.43
C PRO A 416 1.58 -7.32 2.18
N LYS A 417 2.55 -8.04 1.59
CA LYS A 417 2.26 -9.06 0.60
C LYS A 417 1.25 -9.97 1.28
N THR A 418 -0.02 -9.91 0.87
CA THR A 418 -0.99 -10.89 1.33
C THR A 418 -0.38 -12.22 0.99
N GLN A 419 -0.14 -13.04 2.01
CA GLN A 419 0.24 -14.42 1.81
C GLN A 419 -0.92 -15.00 1.02
N ASP A 420 -0.79 -15.02 -0.30
CA ASP A 420 -1.78 -15.56 -1.18
C ASP A 420 -1.71 -17.04 -0.85
N GLN A 421 -2.54 -17.47 0.09
CA GLN A 421 -2.79 -18.87 0.31
C GLN A 421 -3.40 -19.29 -1.01
N GLN A 422 -2.55 -19.76 -1.91
CA GLN A 422 -2.97 -20.48 -3.09
C GLN A 422 -3.62 -21.76 -2.56
N ALA A 423 -4.86 -21.62 -2.11
CA ALA A 423 -5.75 -22.72 -1.93
C ALA A 423 -5.83 -23.36 -3.31
N LEU A 424 -5.29 -24.57 -3.42
CA LEU A 424 -5.49 -25.40 -4.58
C LEU A 424 -7.01 -25.59 -4.73
N ASN A 425 -7.63 -24.76 -5.57
CA ASN A 425 -9.04 -24.86 -5.93
C ASN A 425 -9.20 -26.06 -6.86
N MET A 426 -9.09 -27.24 -6.27
CA MET A 426 -9.26 -28.51 -6.95
C MET A 426 -10.71 -28.92 -6.87
N THR A 427 -11.29 -29.24 -8.02
CA THR A 427 -12.58 -29.93 -8.05
C THR A 427 -12.47 -31.28 -7.34
N GLN A 428 -13.58 -31.79 -6.76
CA GLN A 428 -13.59 -33.13 -6.15
C GLN A 428 -13.05 -34.22 -7.10
N ARG A 429 -13.26 -34.04 -8.41
CA ARG A 429 -12.77 -34.94 -9.45
C ARG A 429 -11.23 -34.92 -9.58
N GLN A 430 -10.61 -33.75 -9.53
CA GLN A 430 -9.15 -33.61 -9.55
C GLN A 430 -8.50 -34.18 -8.29
N MET A 431 -9.13 -33.99 -7.13
CA MET A 431 -8.67 -34.58 -5.86
C MET A 431 -8.72 -36.11 -5.91
N GLY A 432 -9.82 -36.69 -6.41
CA GLY A 432 -9.94 -38.13 -6.60
C GLY A 432 -8.89 -38.68 -7.56
N GLN A 433 -8.66 -38.03 -8.71
CA GLN A 433 -7.64 -38.44 -9.67
C GLN A 433 -6.24 -38.47 -9.06
N LEU A 434 -5.85 -37.43 -8.31
CA LEU A 434 -4.55 -37.38 -7.64
C LEU A 434 -4.40 -38.48 -6.58
N LEU A 435 -5.46 -38.79 -5.82
CA LEU A 435 -5.45 -39.89 -4.86
C LEU A 435 -5.28 -41.25 -5.55
N TYR A 436 -6.02 -41.53 -6.62
CA TYR A 436 -5.87 -42.79 -7.37
C TYR A 436 -4.48 -42.93 -8.00
N LEU A 437 -3.94 -41.84 -8.55
CA LEU A 437 -2.62 -41.84 -9.20
C LEU A 437 -1.49 -42.02 -8.16
N GLY A 438 -1.61 -41.41 -6.98
CA GLY A 438 -0.66 -41.60 -5.88
C GLY A 438 -0.74 -42.98 -5.23
N VAL A 439 -1.95 -43.46 -4.92
CA VAL A 439 -2.15 -44.72 -4.18
C VAL A 439 -1.98 -45.96 -5.06
N PHE A 440 -2.42 -45.91 -6.33
CA PHE A 440 -2.33 -47.08 -7.22
C PHE A 440 -1.30 -46.89 -8.33
N GLY A 441 -1.19 -45.68 -8.90
CA GLY A 441 -0.28 -45.42 -10.02
C GLY A 441 1.19 -45.62 -9.66
N LEU A 442 1.67 -45.00 -8.57
CA LEU A 442 3.06 -45.13 -8.12
C LEU A 442 3.45 -46.58 -7.80
N PRO A 443 2.70 -47.34 -6.97
CA PRO A 443 3.01 -48.75 -6.73
C PRO A 443 2.97 -49.60 -7.99
N LEU A 444 2.02 -49.36 -8.90
CA LEU A 444 1.94 -50.09 -10.16
C LEU A 444 3.17 -49.83 -11.05
N ILE A 445 3.64 -48.59 -11.13
CA ILE A 445 4.87 -48.24 -11.87
C ILE A 445 6.07 -48.98 -11.29
N ILE A 446 6.18 -49.04 -9.96
CA ILE A 446 7.27 -49.76 -9.28
C ILE A 446 7.19 -51.27 -9.57
N ILE A 447 5.99 -51.86 -9.52
CA ILE A 447 5.77 -53.28 -9.84
C ILE A 447 6.11 -53.57 -11.30
N LEU A 448 5.67 -52.73 -12.24
CA LEU A 448 5.94 -52.91 -13.67
C LEU A 448 7.43 -52.73 -13.98
N ALA A 449 8.10 -51.76 -13.34
CA ALA A 449 9.55 -51.60 -13.46
C ALA A 449 10.30 -52.82 -12.90
N GLY A 450 9.89 -53.32 -11.73
CA GLY A 450 10.45 -54.53 -11.13
C GLY A 450 10.25 -55.77 -12.02
N ALA A 451 9.05 -55.96 -12.57
CA ALA A 451 8.73 -57.04 -13.49
C ALA A 451 9.52 -56.92 -14.81
N GLY A 452 9.69 -55.69 -15.33
CA GLY A 452 10.51 -55.43 -16.51
C GLY A 452 11.98 -55.78 -16.31
N VAL A 453 12.55 -55.39 -15.15
CA VAL A 453 13.93 -55.77 -14.78
C VAL A 453 14.06 -57.29 -14.63
N TRP A 454 13.09 -57.93 -13.98
CA TRP A 454 13.07 -59.38 -13.81
C TRP A 454 13.01 -60.12 -15.15
N TRP A 455 12.16 -59.68 -16.08
CA TRP A 455 12.04 -60.30 -17.40
C TRP A 455 13.30 -60.10 -18.24
N ARG A 456 13.94 -58.93 -18.14
CA ARG A 456 15.21 -58.63 -18.82
C ARG A 456 16.40 -59.42 -18.26
N ARG A 457 16.31 -59.91 -17.02
CA ARG A 457 17.30 -60.83 -16.41
C ARG A 457 17.05 -62.30 -16.75
N ARG A 458 15.85 -62.65 -17.22
CA ARG A 458 15.45 -64.03 -17.53
C ARG A 458 15.65 -64.42 -19.00
N ARG A 459 15.83 -63.42 -19.87
CA ARG A 459 16.52 -63.55 -21.16
C ARG A 459 18.01 -63.36 -20.93
#